data_AF-A0A7C1X9F9-F1
#
_entry.id   AF-A0A7C1X9F9-F1
#
_cell.length_a   1.000
_cell.length_b   1.000
_cell.length_c   1.000
_cell.angle_alpha   90.00
_cell.angle_beta   90.00
_cell.angle_gamma   90.00
#
_symmetry.space_group_name_H-M   'P 1'
#
loop_
_entity.id
_entity.type
_entity.pdbx_description
1 polymer ?
#
loop_
_entity_poly.entity_id
_entity_poly.type
_entity_poly.pdbx_seq_one_letter_code
_entity_poly.pdbx_strand_id
1 'polypeptide(L)'
;MDFGAVASALGGRLVRLTKLGGLANESYRVEVVVGGRLEKFAVKLYRGRDSRLKAERELALFKLMPQYGLRAPQVVFADLEGRLAGKPLLAWRWVEGVAAEKLLGNPRTRRVAA
;
A
#
# COMPACT_ATOMS: atom_id res chain seq x y z
N MET A 1 16.55 -3.59 0.17
CA MET A 1 15.17 -3.91 -0.22
C MET A 1 15.06 -3.63 -1.71
N ASP A 2 14.73 -4.63 -2.50
CA ASP A 2 14.68 -4.51 -3.96
C ASP A 2 13.23 -4.24 -4.43
N PHE A 3 12.90 -2.97 -4.63
CA PHE A 3 11.61 -2.58 -5.20
C PHE A 3 11.50 -2.91 -6.70
N GLY A 4 12.60 -3.21 -7.38
CA GLY A 4 12.59 -3.76 -8.73
C GLY A 4 11.95 -5.14 -8.74
N ALA A 5 12.34 -6.03 -7.83
CA ALA A 5 11.72 -7.34 -7.66
C ALA A 5 10.22 -7.25 -7.33
N VAL A 6 9.83 -6.30 -6.47
CA VAL A 6 8.40 -6.04 -6.17
C VAL A 6 7.65 -5.55 -7.41
N ALA A 7 8.22 -4.62 -8.19
CA ALA A 7 7.60 -4.15 -9.43
C ALA A 7 7.46 -5.26 -10.48
N SER A 8 8.47 -6.12 -10.61
CA SER A 8 8.41 -7.31 -11.48
C SER A 8 7.29 -8.25 -11.05
N ALA A 9 7.11 -8.48 -9.74
CA ALA A 9 6.00 -9.27 -9.21
C ALA A 9 4.62 -8.62 -9.43
N LEU A 10 4.59 -7.30 -9.56
CA LEU A 10 3.41 -6.53 -9.98
C LEU A 10 3.21 -6.52 -11.51
N GLY A 11 4.05 -7.23 -12.26
CA GLY A 11 3.93 -7.43 -13.71
C GLY A 11 4.60 -6.36 -14.57
N GLY A 12 5.53 -5.57 -14.02
CA GLY A 12 6.13 -4.50 -14.81
C GLY A 12 7.43 -3.92 -14.26
N ARG A 13 7.84 -2.79 -14.85
CA ARG A 13 9.07 -2.09 -14.49
C ARG A 13 8.81 -0.93 -13.54
N LEU A 14 9.57 -0.85 -12.46
CA LEU A 14 9.52 0.26 -11.53
C LEU A 14 9.84 1.59 -12.24
N VAL A 15 8.98 2.58 -12.05
CA VAL A 15 9.17 3.96 -12.54
C VAL A 15 9.49 4.88 -11.39
N ARG A 16 8.66 4.83 -10.34
CA ARG A 16 8.74 5.75 -9.21
C ARG A 16 8.37 5.03 -7.93
N LEU A 17 9.09 5.39 -6.88
CA LEU A 17 8.83 4.98 -5.51
C LEU A 17 8.64 6.22 -4.66
N THR A 18 7.58 6.27 -3.85
CA THR A 18 7.31 7.38 -2.93
C THR A 18 6.92 6.83 -1.57
N LYS A 19 7.67 7.18 -0.53
CA LYS A 19 7.34 6.78 0.85
C LYS A 19 6.16 7.62 1.36
N LEU A 20 5.12 6.96 1.88
CA LEU A 20 3.87 7.60 2.31
C LEU A 20 3.84 7.90 3.82
N GLY A 21 4.84 7.44 4.57
CA GLY A 21 4.86 7.51 6.03
C GLY A 21 4.14 6.33 6.69
N GLY A 22 3.85 6.48 7.99
CA GLY A 22 3.27 5.44 8.84
C GLY A 22 4.12 5.22 10.11
N LEU A 23 3.44 5.17 11.27
CA LEU A 23 4.10 4.97 12.56
C LEU A 23 4.46 3.50 12.79
N ALA A 24 3.55 2.59 12.44
CA ALA A 24 3.70 1.15 12.71
C ALA A 24 4.32 0.35 11.55
N ASN A 25 4.10 0.78 10.31
CA ASN A 25 4.47 0.06 9.09
C ASN A 25 5.13 1.00 8.08
N GLU A 26 5.93 0.44 7.17
CA GLU A 26 6.44 1.22 6.04
C GLU A 26 5.46 1.13 4.88
N SER A 27 4.95 2.28 4.46
CA SER A 27 4.01 2.34 3.33
C SER A 27 4.65 3.11 2.19
N TYR A 28 4.48 2.59 0.99
CA TYR A 28 5.03 3.14 -0.24
C TYR A 28 3.95 3.22 -1.31
N ARG A 29 3.98 4.28 -2.10
CA ARG A 29 3.35 4.34 -3.42
C ARG A 29 4.39 3.90 -4.44
N VAL A 30 4.04 2.91 -5.23
CA VAL A 30 4.88 2.32 -6.26
C VAL A 30 4.19 2.54 -7.61
N GLU A 31 4.90 3.16 -8.54
CA GLU A 31 4.43 3.37 -9.90
C GLU A 31 5.20 2.44 -10.83
N VAL A 32 4.47 1.63 -11.61
CA VAL A 32 5.00 0.54 -12.42
C VAL A 32 4.43 0.66 -13.84
N VAL A 33 5.27 0.50 -14.87
CA VAL A 33 4.77 0.32 -16.24
C VAL A 33 4.39 -1.14 -16.46
N VAL A 34 3.11 -1.42 -16.64
CA VAL A 34 2.56 -2.75 -16.95
C VAL A 34 1.95 -2.68 -18.35
N GLY A 35 2.47 -3.45 -19.31
CA GLY A 35 1.96 -3.46 -20.69
C GLY A 35 1.93 -2.07 -21.36
N GLY A 36 2.92 -1.22 -21.08
CA GLY A 36 3.00 0.14 -21.62
C GLY A 36 2.14 1.19 -20.90
N ARG A 37 1.36 0.81 -19.88
CA ARG A 37 0.55 1.73 -19.08
C ARG A 37 1.16 1.96 -17.71
N LEU A 38 1.10 3.20 -17.23
CA LEU A 38 1.52 3.54 -15.87
C LEU A 38 0.42 3.14 -14.88
N GLU A 39 0.77 2.24 -13.97
CA GLU A 39 -0.10 1.73 -12.93
C GLU A 39 0.44 2.11 -11.56
N LYS A 40 -0.47 2.42 -10.63
CA LYS A 40 -0.10 2.84 -9.27
C LYS A 40 -0.55 1.78 -8.28
N PHE A 41 0.34 1.47 -7.36
CA PHE A 41 0.12 0.51 -6.29
C PHE A 41 0.48 1.13 -4.95
N ALA A 42 -0.26 0.76 -3.92
CA ALA A 42 0.17 0.93 -2.54
C ALA A 42 0.83 -0.37 -2.09
N VAL A 43 2.01 -0.26 -1.50
CA VAL A 43 2.78 -1.38 -0.93
C VAL A 43 2.99 -1.12 0.54
N LYS A 44 2.54 -2.05 1.38
CA LYS A 44 2.69 -1.99 2.83
C LYS A 44 3.60 -3.12 3.30
N LEU A 45 4.65 -2.75 4.01
CA LEU A 45 5.61 -3.66 4.63
C LEU A 45 5.37 -3.72 6.12
N TYR A 46 5.21 -4.94 6.61
CA TYR A 46 4.88 -5.20 8.01
C TYR A 46 6.16 -5.33 8.84
N ARG A 47 6.15 -4.76 10.04
CA ARG A 47 7.28 -4.77 10.98
C ARG A 47 6.93 -5.46 12.30
N GLY A 48 7.97 -5.91 13.00
CA GLY A 48 7.89 -6.52 14.32
C GLY A 48 7.81 -8.05 14.29
N ARG A 49 7.81 -8.64 15.49
CA ARG A 49 7.85 -10.10 15.71
C ARG A 49 6.69 -10.82 15.03
N ASP A 50 5.49 -10.25 15.09
CA ASP A 50 4.26 -10.83 14.52
C ASP A 50 3.90 -10.25 13.14
N SER A 51 4.89 -9.75 12.39
CA SER A 51 4.67 -9.09 11.10
C SER A 51 3.89 -9.95 10.10
N ARG A 52 4.20 -11.25 10.03
CA ARG A 52 3.49 -12.22 9.18
C ARG A 52 2.02 -12.35 9.56
N LEU A 53 1.74 -12.59 10.84
CA LEU A 53 0.37 -12.73 11.34
C LEU A 53 -0.45 -11.45 11.11
N LYS A 54 0.17 -10.27 11.23
CA LYS A 54 -0.47 -8.99 10.89
C LYS A 54 -0.85 -8.91 9.41
N ALA A 55 0.07 -9.31 8.52
CA ALA A 55 -0.17 -9.33 7.08
C ALA A 55 -1.28 -10.33 6.70
N GLU A 56 -1.27 -11.53 7.31
CA GLU A 56 -2.31 -12.55 7.10
C GLU A 56 -3.69 -12.07 7.54
N ARG A 57 -3.79 -11.44 8.72
CA ARG A 57 -5.05 -10.89 9.23
C ARG A 57 -5.60 -9.78 8.33
N GLU A 58 -4.75 -8.87 7.87
CA GLU A 58 -5.17 -7.78 7.00
C GLU A 58 -5.59 -8.29 5.60
N LEU A 59 -4.86 -9.27 5.05
CA LEU A 59 -5.24 -9.95 3.82
C LEU A 59 -6.61 -10.66 3.96
N ALA A 60 -6.83 -11.36 5.08
CA ALA A 60 -8.10 -12.01 5.36
C ALA A 60 -9.23 -10.99 5.49
N LEU A 61 -8.99 -9.87 6.18
CA LEU A 61 -9.97 -8.78 6.32
C LEU A 61 -10.34 -8.18 4.96
N PHE A 62 -9.38 -7.88 4.09
CA PHE A 62 -9.66 -7.34 2.76
C PHE A 62 -10.45 -8.31 1.88
N LYS A 63 -10.28 -9.63 2.06
CA LYS A 63 -11.09 -10.66 1.38
C LYS A 63 -12.50 -10.79 1.96
N LEU A 64 -12.64 -10.53 3.27
CA LEU A 64 -13.91 -10.66 4.00
C LEU A 64 -14.83 -9.46 3.73
N MET A 65 -14.29 -8.24 3.73
CA MET A 65 -15.04 -6.99 3.60
C MET A 65 -16.06 -6.97 2.43
N PRO A 66 -15.70 -7.38 1.19
CA PRO A 66 -16.66 -7.42 0.08
C PRO A 66 -17.85 -8.35 0.31
N GLN A 67 -17.67 -9.43 1.09
CA GLN A 67 -18.74 -10.38 1.41
C GLN A 67 -19.84 -9.76 2.28
N TYR A 68 -19.52 -8.65 2.97
CA TYR A 68 -20.43 -7.87 3.79
C TYR A 68 -20.83 -6.54 3.13
N GLY A 69 -20.64 -6.41 1.80
CA GLY A 69 -21.01 -5.19 1.06
C GLY A 69 -20.07 -4.00 1.29
N LEU A 70 -18.91 -4.20 1.95
CA LEU A 70 -17.92 -3.16 2.16
C LEU A 70 -16.92 -3.12 0.99
N ARG A 71 -16.53 -1.90 0.59
CA ARG A 71 -15.44 -1.73 -0.36
C ARG A 71 -14.11 -2.03 0.32
N ALA A 72 -13.28 -2.86 -0.32
CA ALA A 72 -11.91 -3.13 0.11
C ALA A 72 -10.93 -2.79 -1.02
N PRO A 73 -9.66 -2.44 -0.68
CA PRO A 73 -8.62 -2.31 -1.68
C PRO A 73 -8.41 -3.64 -2.42
N GLN A 74 -8.26 -3.57 -3.74
CA GLN A 74 -7.97 -4.75 -4.55
C GLN A 74 -6.52 -5.18 -4.35
N VAL A 75 -6.29 -6.18 -3.49
CA VAL A 75 -4.98 -6.81 -3.32
C VAL A 75 -4.61 -7.53 -4.61
N VAL A 76 -3.47 -7.13 -5.19
CA VAL A 76 -2.94 -7.72 -6.44
C VAL A 76 -1.76 -8.63 -6.17
N PHE A 77 -1.10 -8.47 -5.04
CA PHE A 77 0.06 -9.27 -4.67
C PHE A 77 0.23 -9.33 -3.15
N ALA A 78 0.73 -10.47 -2.68
CA ALA A 78 1.05 -10.71 -1.28
C ALA A 78 2.31 -11.59 -1.19
N ASP A 79 3.27 -11.17 -0.38
CA ASP A 79 4.44 -11.97 -0.02
C ASP A 79 4.52 -12.01 1.51
N LEU A 80 3.92 -13.05 2.08
CA LEU A 80 3.79 -13.22 3.53
C LEU A 80 5.09 -13.71 4.18
N GLU A 81 5.97 -14.33 3.41
CA GLU A 81 7.27 -14.84 3.86
C GLU A 81 8.37 -13.77 3.77
N GLY A 82 8.12 -12.68 3.04
CA GLY A 82 9.07 -11.60 2.84
C GLY A 82 10.22 -11.95 1.89
N ARG A 83 10.00 -12.86 0.94
CA ARG A 83 11.00 -13.29 -0.04
C ARG A 83 11.52 -12.15 -0.92
N LEU A 84 10.68 -11.17 -1.25
CA LEU A 84 11.05 -10.06 -2.14
C LEU A 84 11.71 -8.89 -1.41
N ALA A 85 11.28 -8.63 -0.18
CA ALA A 85 11.62 -7.39 0.53
C ALA A 85 12.27 -7.61 1.90
N GLY A 86 12.54 -8.87 2.28
CA GLY A 86 13.02 -9.29 3.60
C GLY A 86 11.98 -9.16 4.71
N LYS A 87 10.74 -8.80 4.38
CA LYS A 87 9.62 -8.58 5.31
C LYS A 87 8.30 -8.92 4.64
N PRO A 88 7.30 -9.42 5.39
CA PRO A 88 5.96 -9.61 4.86
C PRO A 88 5.42 -8.32 4.26
N LEU A 89 4.76 -8.43 3.11
CA LEU A 89 4.17 -7.29 2.42
C LEU A 89 2.85 -7.64 1.74
N LEU A 90 2.00 -6.63 1.62
CA LEU A 90 0.81 -6.63 0.77
C LEU A 90 0.91 -5.47 -0.23
N ALA A 91 0.47 -5.72 -1.45
CA ALA A 91 0.33 -4.71 -2.48
C ALA A 91 -1.08 -4.71 -3.08
N TRP A 92 -1.66 -3.52 -3.22
CA TRP A 92 -2.99 -3.34 -3.77
C TRP A 92 -3.03 -2.17 -4.75
N ARG A 93 -4.05 -2.14 -5.62
CA ARG A 93 -4.28 -1.04 -6.54
C ARG A 93 -4.44 0.28 -5.78
N TRP A 94 -3.78 1.32 -6.25
CA TRP A 94 -3.95 2.66 -5.69
C TRP A 94 -5.41 3.09 -5.81
N VAL A 95 -5.97 3.61 -4.72
CA VAL A 95 -7.32 4.19 -4.72
C VAL A 95 -7.14 5.68 -4.93
N GLU A 96 -7.63 6.19 -6.06
CA GLU A 96 -7.67 7.63 -6.29
C GLU A 96 -8.70 8.25 -5.34
N GLY A 97 -8.23 9.15 -4.50
CA GLY A 97 -9.04 9.76 -3.46
C GLY A 97 -8.26 10.79 -2.65
N VAL A 98 -9.01 11.59 -1.91
CA VAL A 98 -8.46 12.60 -1.00
C VAL A 98 -8.83 12.20 0.42
N ALA A 99 -7.84 12.20 1.31
CA ALA A 99 -8.06 11.94 2.73
C ALA A 99 -9.06 12.94 3.31
N ALA A 100 -10.01 12.46 4.12
CA ALA A 100 -11.10 13.27 4.64
C ALA A 100 -10.59 14.52 5.38
N GLU A 101 -9.46 14.44 6.08
CA GLU A 101 -8.86 15.55 6.82
C GLU A 101 -8.46 16.73 5.92
N LYS A 102 -8.12 16.46 4.65
CA LYS A 102 -7.84 17.51 3.66
C LYS A 102 -9.12 18.18 3.16
N LEU A 103 -10.23 17.44 3.11
CA LEU A 103 -11.53 17.94 2.68
C LEU A 103 -12.24 18.72 3.80
N LEU A 104 -12.14 18.21 5.03
CA LEU A 104 -12.79 18.78 6.20
C LEU A 104 -12.11 20.06 6.72
N GLY A 105 -10.97 20.45 6.13
CA GLY A 105 -10.22 21.63 6.52
C GLY A 105 -9.72 21.52 7.96
N ASN A 106 -8.53 20.96 8.16
CA ASN A 106 -7.95 20.86 9.50
C ASN A 106 -7.86 22.26 10.16
N PRO A 107 -8.49 22.49 11.33
CA PRO A 107 -8.42 23.78 12.04
C PRO A 107 -6.98 24.21 12.34
N ARG A 108 -6.04 23.25 12.46
CA ARG A 108 -4.62 23.52 12.69
C ARG A 108 -3.86 24.01 11.46
N THR A 109 -4.33 23.74 10.23
CA THR A 109 -3.73 24.28 9.00
C THR A 109 -4.28 25.66 8.62
N ARG A 110 -5.40 26.09 9.20
CA ARG A 110 -5.97 27.43 8.98
C ARG A 110 -5.17 28.56 9.63
N ARG A 111 -4.31 28.26 10.62
CA ARG A 111 -3.52 29.24 11.38
C ARG A 111 -2.17 29.64 10.73
N VAL A 112 -1.79 29.02 9.61
CA VAL A 112 -0.50 29.34 8.93
C VAL A 112 -0.72 30.27 7.72
N ALA A 113 -1.96 30.65 7.43
CA ALA A 113 -2.31 31.67 6.45
C ALA A 113 -3.02 32.82 7.17
N ALA A 114 -2.25 33.59 7.94
CA ALA A 114 -2.61 34.91 8.45
C ALA A 114 -1.34 35.75 8.52
#